data_AF-A0A3M1LKF8-F1
#
_entry.id   AF-A0A3M1LKF8-F1
#
_cell.length_a   1.000
_cell.length_b   1.000
_cell.length_c   1.000
_cell.angle_alpha   90.00
_cell.angle_beta   90.00
_cell.angle_gamma   90.00
#
_symmetry.space_group_name_H-M   'P 1'
#
loop_
_entity.id
_entity.type
_entity.pdbx_description
1 polymer ?
#
loop_
_entity_poly.entity_id
_entity_poly.type
_entity_poly.pdbx_seq_one_letter_code
_entity_poly.pdbx_strand_id
1 'polypeptide(L)' 'MAFPRSSGILLHPTSFPGRFGIGDLGQEAYRFLDFLADHGQTLWQVMP' A
#
# COMPACT_ATOMS: atom_id res chain seq x y z
N MET A 1 2.95 7.58 22.99
CA MET A 1 3.06 6.30 22.26
C MET A 1 4.51 6.11 21.88
N ALA A 2 5.06 4.92 22.12
CA ALA A 2 6.35 4.53 21.56
C ALA A 2 6.06 3.71 20.30
N PHE A 3 6.56 4.15 19.15
CA PHE A 3 6.47 3.38 17.91
C PHE A 3 7.75 2.53 17.77
N PRO A 4 7.63 1.21 17.49
CA PRO A 4 8.80 0.42 17.14
C PRO A 4 9.45 0.99 15.86
N ARG A 5 10.74 0.73 15.65
CA ARG A 5 11.40 1.08 14.39
C ARG A 5 10.67 0.38 13.24
N SER A 6 10.12 1.16 12.32
CA SER A 6 9.30 0.70 11.19
C SER A 6 9.63 1.50 9.93
N SER A 7 9.40 0.90 8.78
CA SER A 7 9.40 1.58 7.48
C SER A 7 8.13 1.24 6.70
N GLY A 8 7.81 2.06 5.71
CA GLY A 8 6.61 1.90 4.91
C GLY A 8 6.57 2.80 3.69
N ILE A 9 5.46 2.70 2.96
CA ILE A 9 5.23 3.46 1.73
C ILE A 9 3.94 4.28 1.88
N LEU A 10 3.99 5.54 1.44
CA LEU A 10 2.82 6.37 1.20
C LEU A 10 2.38 6.17 -0.25
N LEU A 11 1.20 5.57 -0.45
CA LEU A 11 0.65 5.34 -1.78
C LEU A 11 -0.88 5.33 -1.71
N HIS A 12 -1.54 6.07 -2.58
CA HIS A 12 -3.00 6.07 -2.62
C HIS A 12 -3.55 4.86 -3.38
N PRO A 13 -4.68 4.26 -2.98
CA PRO A 13 -5.31 3.20 -3.77
C PRO A 13 -5.66 3.63 -5.20
N THR A 14 -6.01 4.90 -5.42
CA THR A 14 -6.33 5.40 -6.77
C THR A 14 -5.11 5.43 -7.69
N SER A 15 -3.90 5.36 -7.15
CA SER A 15 -2.65 5.29 -7.91
C SER A 15 -2.30 3.87 -8.35
N PHE A 16 -3.04 2.84 -7.93
CA PHE A 16 -2.83 1.49 -8.44
C PHE A 16 -3.16 1.39 -9.94
N PRO A 17 -2.50 0.49 -10.68
CA PRO A 17 -2.93 0.13 -12.02
C PRO A 17 -4.38 -0.34 -11.99
N GLY A 18 -5.24 0.25 -12.81
CA GLY A 18 -6.67 -0.06 -12.82
C GLY A 18 -7.21 -0.13 -14.25
N ARG A 19 -8.00 -1.17 -14.53
CA ARG A 19 -8.57 -1.39 -15.88
C ARG A 19 -9.55 -0.31 -16.33
N PHE A 20 -10.04 0.50 -15.38
CA PHE A 20 -11.06 1.51 -15.57
C PHE A 20 -10.57 2.94 -15.35
N GLY A 21 -9.25 3.17 -15.48
CA GLY A 21 -8.64 4.50 -15.38
C GLY A 21 -8.40 5.00 -13.95
N ILE A 22 -8.73 4.20 -12.93
CA ILE A 22 -8.41 4.47 -11.54
C ILE A 22 -8.09 3.16 -10.81
N GLY A 23 -7.14 3.20 -9.89
CA GLY A 23 -6.90 2.10 -8.96
C GLY A 23 -8.04 1.94 -7.95
N ASP A 24 -8.22 0.71 -7.47
CA ASP A 24 -9.27 0.34 -6.53
C ASP A 24 -8.73 -0.62 -5.46
N LEU A 25 -9.61 -1.04 -4.55
CA LEU A 25 -9.29 -2.02 -3.50
C LEU A 25 -9.45 -3.47 -3.99
N GLY A 26 -8.99 -3.75 -5.21
CA GLY A 26 -9.01 -5.07 -5.85
C GLY A 26 -7.66 -5.79 -5.78
N GLN A 27 -7.38 -6.62 -6.80
CA GLN A 27 -6.21 -7.51 -6.83
C GLN A 27 -4.86 -6.78 -6.74
N GLU A 28 -4.74 -5.58 -7.32
CA GLU A 28 -3.49 -4.81 -7.24
C GLU A 28 -3.19 -4.32 -5.83
N ALA A 29 -4.22 -4.06 -5.00
CA ALA A 29 -4.03 -3.72 -3.60
C ALA A 29 -3.44 -4.90 -2.82
N TYR A 30 -3.92 -6.12 -3.05
CA TYR A 30 -3.33 -7.34 -2.46
C TYR A 30 -1.89 -7.54 -2.90
N ARG A 31 -1.60 -7.41 -4.20
CA ARG A 31 -0.22 -7.52 -4.72
C ARG A 31 0.70 -6.47 -4.10
N PHE A 32 0.21 -5.26 -3.86
CA PHE A 32 0.96 -4.23 -3.17
C PHE A 32 1.23 -4.58 -1.70
N LEU A 33 0.24 -5.16 -1.00
CA LEU A 33 0.43 -5.64 0.37
C LEU A 33 1.42 -6.80 0.44
N ASP A 34 1.35 -7.75 -0.50
CA ASP A 34 2.33 -8.84 -0.62
C ASP A 34 3.74 -8.28 -0.86
N PHE A 35 3.87 -7.29 -1.74
CA PHE A 35 5.13 -6.57 -1.96
C PHE A 35 5.64 -5.89 -0.67
N LEU A 36 4.77 -5.21 0.09
CA LEU A 36 5.19 -4.62 1.36
C LEU A 36 5.67 -5.68 2.35
N ALA A 37 4.95 -6.81 2.46
CA ALA A 37 5.29 -7.91 3.34
C ALA A 37 6.64 -8.55 2.96
N ASP A 38 6.85 -8.85 1.66
CA ASP A 38 8.07 -9.43 1.12
C ASP A 38 9.30 -8.55 1.35
N HIS A 39 9.10 -7.22 1.39
CA HIS A 39 10.15 -6.24 1.65
C HIS A 39 10.21 -5.74 3.11
N GLY A 40 9.50 -6.40 4.03
CA GLY A 40 9.53 -6.07 5.46
C GLY A 40 8.98 -4.69 5.80
N GLN A 41 8.20 -4.07 4.90
CA GLN A 41 7.52 -2.81 5.16
C GLN A 41 6.31 -3.08 6.07
N THR A 42 6.22 -2.36 7.17
CA THR A 42 5.19 -2.60 8.21
C THR A 42 4.13 -1.50 8.25
N LEU A 43 4.26 -0.48 7.40
CA LEU A 43 3.33 0.64 7.31
C LEU A 43 2.92 0.88 5.86
N TRP A 44 1.62 1.09 5.66
CA TRP A 44 1.06 1.66 4.45
C TRP A 44 0.27 2.90 4.84
N GLN A 45 0.69 4.06 4.34
CA GLN A 45 -0.03 5.32 4.55
C GLN A 45 -0.85 5.65 3.30
N VAL A 46 -2.07 6.13 3.51
CA VAL A 46 -3.00 6.59 2.47
C VAL A 46 -3.45 8.02 2.76
N MET A 47 -3.99 8.68 1.74
CA MET A 47 -4.71 9.96 1.87
C MET A 47 -6.18 9.69 2.25
N PRO A 48 -6.92 10.73 2.70
CA PRO A 48 -8.37 10.66 2.86
C PRO A 48 -9.10 10.29 1.58
#